data_AF-C1DNP1-F1
#
_entry.id   AF-C1DNP1-F1
#
_cell.length_a   1.000
_cell.length_b   1.000
_cell.length_c   1.000
_cell.angle_alpha   90.00
_cell.angle_beta   90.00
_cell.angle_gamma   90.00
#
_symmetry.space_group_name_H-M   'P 1'
#
loop_
_entity.id
_entity.type
_entity.pdbx_description
1 polymer ?
#
loop_
_entity_poly.entity_id
_entity_poly.type
_entity_poly.pdbx_seq_one_letter_code
_entity_poly.pdbx_strand_id
1 'polypeptide(L)'
;MIAPDGRLAGRPPTTVSRGTKMTEEQRIELEAAAFRRLVQHLRSRPDVQNIDLMNLAGFCRNCLWKWLKAAADDLSVELSVEQAREEIYGMPYEEWKNKYQKEASPEQSAAFEKSSRK
;
A
#
# COMPACT_ATOMS: atom_id res chain seq x y z
N MET A 1 -17.62 51.58 34.50
CA MET A 1 -19.08 51.48 34.65
C MET A 1 -19.42 50.00 34.80
N ILE A 2 -20.12 49.63 35.88
CA ILE A 2 -20.40 48.27 36.34
C ILE A 2 -21.88 47.96 36.04
N ALA A 3 -22.21 46.76 35.55
CA ALA A 3 -23.60 46.32 35.33
C ALA A 3 -24.25 45.78 36.62
N PRO A 4 -25.58 45.90 36.83
CA PRO A 4 -26.23 45.73 38.13
C PRO A 4 -26.81 44.34 38.41
N ASP A 5 -26.68 43.37 37.51
CA ASP A 5 -27.34 42.07 37.63
C ASP A 5 -26.52 40.90 37.04
N GLY A 6 -26.53 39.76 37.74
CA GLY A 6 -26.50 38.45 37.08
C GLY A 6 -25.17 37.94 36.52
N ARG A 7 -24.44 37.17 37.34
CA ARG A 7 -23.51 36.06 36.98
C ARG A 7 -23.00 36.05 35.54
N LEU A 8 -21.69 36.31 35.37
CA LEU A 8 -20.94 35.74 34.26
C LEU A 8 -20.81 34.24 34.50
N ALA A 9 -21.61 33.45 33.80
CA ALA A 9 -21.49 32.01 33.75
C ALA A 9 -20.05 31.64 33.38
N GLY A 10 -19.39 30.90 34.27
CA GLY A 10 -18.10 30.30 33.99
C GLY A 10 -18.22 29.46 32.72
N ARG A 11 -17.47 29.84 31.69
CA ARG A 11 -17.30 28.98 30.52
C ARG A 11 -16.61 27.71 31.03
N PRO A 12 -17.20 26.51 30.89
CA PRO A 12 -16.53 25.30 31.31
C PRO A 12 -15.22 25.19 30.53
N PRO A 13 -14.16 24.59 31.13
CA PRO A 13 -12.97 24.28 30.37
C PRO A 13 -13.44 23.44 29.19
N THR A 14 -13.18 23.94 27.98
CA THR A 14 -13.46 23.21 26.76
C THR A 14 -12.41 22.11 26.69
N THR A 15 -12.62 21.04 27.45
CA THR A 15 -11.94 19.78 27.25
C THR A 15 -12.47 19.23 25.94
N VAL A 16 -11.89 19.71 24.83
CA VAL A 16 -11.88 18.92 23.61
C VAL A 16 -11.04 17.70 23.95
N SER A 17 -11.71 16.67 24.43
CA SER A 17 -11.19 15.31 24.42
C SER A 17 -10.87 15.01 22.96
N ARG A 18 -9.61 15.21 22.60
CA ARG A 18 -9.08 14.84 21.29
C ARG A 18 -9.14 13.33 21.28
N GLY A 19 -10.08 12.79 20.50
CA GLY A 19 -10.32 11.36 20.35
C GLY A 19 -9.01 10.59 20.25
N THR A 20 -8.98 9.50 21.01
CA THR A 20 -7.92 8.52 21.20
C THR A 20 -6.92 8.46 20.05
N LYS A 21 -5.69 8.91 20.28
CA LYS A 21 -4.57 8.62 19.37
C LYS A 21 -4.38 7.10 19.35
N MET A 22 -4.44 6.51 18.16
CA MET A 22 -4.08 5.12 17.87
C MET A 22 -2.69 4.78 18.45
N THR A 23 -2.51 3.59 19.01
CA THR A 23 -1.19 3.11 19.45
C THR A 23 -0.33 2.73 18.24
N GLU A 24 0.99 2.66 18.40
CA GLU A 24 1.87 2.25 17.31
C GLU A 24 1.60 0.81 16.85
N GLU A 25 1.24 -0.08 17.78
CA GLU A 25 0.82 -1.45 17.45
C GLU A 25 -0.44 -1.48 16.59
N GLN A 26 -1.48 -0.73 16.98
CA GLN A 26 -2.70 -0.60 16.19
C GLN A 26 -2.43 -0.02 14.79
N ARG A 27 -1.48 0.91 14.68
CA ARG A 27 -1.04 1.46 13.40
C ARG A 27 -0.44 0.39 12.50
N ILE A 28 0.50 -0.38 13.02
CA ILE A 28 1.17 -1.48 12.29
C ILE A 28 0.15 -2.53 11.84
N GLU A 29 -0.78 -2.90 12.71
CA GLU A 29 -1.84 -3.87 12.38
C GLU A 29 -2.73 -3.39 11.22
N LEU A 30 -3.12 -2.11 11.24
CA LEU A 30 -3.95 -1.50 10.20
C LEU A 30 -3.20 -1.34 8.87
N GLU A 31 -1.94 -0.91 8.91
CA GLU A 31 -1.08 -0.81 7.72
C GLU A 31 -0.88 -2.20 7.08
N ALA A 32 -0.59 -3.22 7.89
CA ALA A 32 -0.44 -4.60 7.42
C ALA A 32 -1.77 -5.16 6.86
N ALA A 33 -2.91 -4.85 7.49
CA ALA A 33 -4.23 -5.25 7.00
C ALA A 33 -4.56 -4.60 5.64
N ALA A 34 -4.27 -3.30 5.49
CA ALA A 34 -4.45 -2.59 4.22
C ALA A 34 -3.55 -3.16 3.12
N PHE A 35 -2.29 -3.47 3.42
CA PHE A 35 -1.36 -4.08 2.47
C PHE A 35 -1.86 -5.47 2.02
N ARG A 36 -2.24 -6.35 2.96
CA ARG A 36 -2.84 -7.65 2.63
C ARG A 36 -4.08 -7.51 1.76
N ARG A 37 -4.92 -6.50 2.01
CA ARG A 37 -6.12 -6.21 1.21
C ARG A 37 -5.78 -5.77 -0.21
N LEU A 38 -4.76 -4.93 -0.38
CA LEU A 38 -4.25 -4.52 -1.71
C LEU A 38 -3.72 -5.73 -2.48
N VAL A 39 -2.88 -6.54 -1.86
CA VAL A 39 -2.34 -7.76 -2.48
C VAL A 39 -3.47 -8.68 -2.94
N GLN A 40 -4.45 -8.94 -2.07
CA GLN A 40 -5.61 -9.75 -2.42
C GLN A 40 -6.43 -9.13 -3.57
N HIS A 41 -6.59 -7.81 -3.59
CA HIS A 41 -7.28 -7.13 -4.68
C HIS A 41 -6.54 -7.31 -6.01
N LEU A 42 -5.22 -7.15 -6.03
CA LEU A 42 -4.40 -7.36 -7.22
C LEU A 42 -4.39 -8.81 -7.72
N ARG A 43 -4.48 -9.79 -6.80
CA ARG A 43 -4.66 -11.22 -7.14
C ARG A 43 -6.01 -11.49 -7.78
N SER A 44 -7.07 -10.85 -7.30
CA SER A 44 -8.42 -10.96 -7.89
C SER A 44 -8.58 -10.26 -9.25
N ARG A 45 -7.57 -9.47 -9.65
CA ARG A 45 -7.55 -8.70 -10.91
C ARG A 45 -6.37 -9.11 -11.79
N PRO A 46 -6.29 -10.37 -12.25
CA PRO A 46 -5.22 -10.82 -13.14
C PRO A 46 -5.27 -10.13 -14.51
N ASP A 47 -6.42 -9.56 -14.88
CA ASP A 47 -6.60 -8.72 -16.07
C ASP A 47 -5.72 -7.46 -16.05
N VAL A 48 -5.43 -6.92 -14.87
CA VAL A 48 -4.57 -5.75 -14.70
C VAL A 48 -3.11 -6.17 -14.84
N GLN A 49 -2.49 -5.92 -15.99
CA GLN A 49 -1.11 -6.33 -16.25
C GLN A 49 -0.11 -5.41 -15.52
N ASN A 50 1.06 -5.96 -15.18
CA ASN A 50 2.11 -5.18 -14.52
C ASN A 50 2.59 -4.00 -15.37
N ILE A 51 2.63 -4.14 -16.71
CA ILE A 51 3.04 -3.05 -17.60
C ILE A 51 2.07 -1.87 -17.56
N ASP A 52 0.77 -2.13 -17.45
CA ASP A 52 -0.24 -1.07 -17.35
C ASP A 52 -0.10 -0.31 -16.02
N LEU A 53 0.14 -1.04 -14.92
CA LEU A 53 0.41 -0.43 -13.62
C LEU A 53 1.70 0.40 -13.64
N MET A 54 2.76 -0.08 -14.29
CA MET A 54 4.00 0.68 -14.44
C MET A 54 3.79 1.97 -15.25
N ASN A 55 3.08 1.88 -16.38
CA ASN A 55 2.82 3.03 -17.25
C ASN A 55 1.95 4.10 -16.58
N LEU A 56 0.99 3.69 -15.75
CA LEU A 56 0.06 4.60 -15.09
C LEU A 56 0.58 5.15 -13.77
N ALA A 57 1.14 4.29 -12.93
CA ALA A 57 1.39 4.58 -11.51
C ALA A 57 2.85 4.45 -11.09
N GLY A 58 3.75 4.00 -11.97
CA GLY A 58 5.18 3.84 -11.66
C GLY A 58 5.51 2.69 -10.70
N PHE A 59 4.55 1.83 -10.36
CA PHE A 59 4.78 0.60 -9.61
C PHE A 59 3.88 -0.53 -10.10
N CYS A 60 4.25 -1.77 -9.81
CA CYS A 60 3.42 -2.94 -10.09
C CYS A 60 3.63 -4.03 -9.03
N ARG A 61 3.05 -5.23 -9.22
CA ARG A 61 3.24 -6.38 -8.30
C ARG A 61 4.71 -6.72 -8.09
N ASN A 62 5.55 -6.52 -9.11
CA ASN A 62 6.99 -6.76 -8.98
C ASN A 62 7.70 -5.77 -8.06
N CYS A 63 7.18 -4.55 -7.92
CA CYS A 63 7.70 -3.59 -6.95
C CYS A 63 7.32 -4.04 -5.52
N LEU A 64 6.10 -4.52 -5.33
CA LEU A 64 5.62 -4.96 -4.00
C LEU A 64 6.49 -6.07 -3.41
N TRP A 65 6.86 -7.11 -4.19
CA TRP A 65 7.69 -8.19 -3.63
C TRP A 65 9.13 -7.72 -3.38
N LYS A 66 9.65 -6.79 -4.18
CA LYS A 66 10.96 -6.18 -3.95
C LYS A 66 10.97 -5.37 -2.66
N TRP A 67 9.92 -4.61 -2.39
CA TRP A 67 9.79 -3.85 -1.15
C TRP A 67 9.64 -4.77 0.06
N LEU A 68 8.86 -5.85 -0.05
CA LEU A 68 8.74 -6.86 1.00
C LEU A 68 10.09 -7.53 1.30
N LYS A 69 10.84 -7.94 0.26
CA LYS A 69 12.18 -8.51 0.39
C LYS A 69 13.17 -7.53 1.03
N ALA A 70 13.17 -6.27 0.59
CA ALA A 70 14.03 -5.24 1.18
C ALA A 70 13.71 -4.99 2.66
N ALA A 71 12.42 -4.94 3.02
CA ALA A 71 12.01 -4.82 4.42
C ALA A 71 12.45 -6.02 5.28
N ALA A 72 12.43 -7.24 4.71
CA ALA A 72 12.97 -8.42 5.39
C ALA A 72 14.49 -8.32 5.57
N ASP A 73 15.21 -7.85 4.55
CA ASP A 73 16.67 -7.63 4.61
C ASP A 73 17.04 -6.60 5.69
N ASP A 74 16.32 -5.48 5.75
CA ASP A 74 16.52 -4.43 6.77
C ASP A 74 16.30 -4.97 8.20
N LEU A 75 15.41 -5.95 8.36
CA LEU A 75 15.14 -6.63 9.62
C LEU A 75 16.03 -7.86 9.85
N SER A 76 16.94 -8.18 8.93
CA SER A 76 17.76 -9.40 8.96
C SER A 76 16.92 -10.69 9.05
N VAL A 77 15.72 -10.68 8.45
CA VAL A 77 14.83 -11.83 8.32
C VAL A 77 15.11 -12.52 6.98
N GLU A 78 15.39 -13.82 7.02
CA GLU A 78 15.58 -14.60 5.81
C GLU A 78 14.26 -14.74 5.04
N LEU A 79 14.24 -14.19 3.83
CA LEU A 79 13.13 -14.32 2.89
C LEU A 79 13.72 -14.46 1.49
N SER A 80 13.45 -15.56 0.79
CA SER A 80 13.95 -15.74 -0.58
C SER A 80 13.18 -14.87 -1.59
N VAL A 81 13.75 -14.67 -2.79
CA VAL A 81 13.07 -13.93 -3.87
C VAL A 81 11.79 -14.65 -4.31
N GLU A 82 11.83 -15.99 -4.34
CA GLU A 82 10.71 -16.85 -4.71
C GLU A 82 9.59 -16.73 -3.67
N GLN A 83 9.93 -16.80 -2.38
CA GLN A 83 8.98 -16.61 -1.28
C GLN A 83 8.35 -15.21 -1.32
N ALA A 84 9.16 -14.15 -1.49
CA ALA A 84 8.64 -12.79 -1.59
C ALA A 84 7.67 -12.62 -2.78
N ARG A 85 7.98 -13.24 -3.93
CA ARG A 85 7.07 -13.26 -5.08
C ARG A 85 5.77 -14.00 -4.75
N GLU A 86 5.87 -15.18 -4.16
CA GLU A 86 4.70 -15.97 -3.78
C GLU A 86 3.79 -15.22 -2.80
N GLU A 87 4.36 -14.47 -1.86
CA GLU A 87 3.61 -13.59 -0.95
C GLU A 87 2.82 -12.49 -1.67
N ILE A 88 3.22 -12.06 -2.87
CA ILE A 88 2.47 -11.08 -3.66
C ILE A 88 1.52 -11.75 -4.65
N TYR A 89 1.98 -12.78 -5.35
CA TYR A 89 1.22 -13.44 -6.42
C TYR A 89 0.22 -14.49 -5.92
N GLY A 90 0.40 -15.00 -4.70
CA GLY A 90 -0.44 -16.04 -4.10
C GLY A 90 -0.24 -17.45 -4.67
N MET A 91 0.81 -17.61 -5.49
CA MET A 91 1.28 -18.87 -6.09
C MET A 91 2.70 -18.65 -6.63
N PRO A 92 3.44 -19.71 -7.02
CA PRO A 92 4.72 -19.56 -7.68
C PRO A 92 4.64 -18.63 -8.89
N TYR A 93 5.59 -17.71 -9.02
CA TYR A 93 5.55 -16.69 -10.07
C TYR A 93 5.47 -17.28 -11.49
N GLU A 94 6.18 -18.38 -11.75
CA GLU A 94 6.12 -19.05 -13.05
C GLU A 94 4.72 -19.60 -13.36
N GLU A 95 4.00 -20.11 -12.36
CA GLU A 95 2.60 -20.50 -12.56
C GLU A 95 1.71 -19.29 -12.87
N TRP A 96 1.89 -18.19 -12.14
CA TRP A 96 1.12 -16.96 -12.38
C TRP A 96 1.37 -16.42 -13.79
N LYS A 97 2.63 -16.39 -14.21
CA LYS A 97 3.05 -15.96 -15.55
C LYS A 97 2.39 -16.80 -16.62
N ASN A 98 2.42 -18.12 -16.49
CA ASN A 98 1.82 -19.04 -17.46
C ASN A 98 0.28 -18.93 -17.51
N LYS A 99 -0.37 -18.66 -16.38
CA LYS A 99 -1.84 -18.57 -16.29
C LYS A 99 -2.40 -17.22 -16.74
N TYR A 100 -1.70 -16.11 -16.45
CA TYR A 100 -2.31 -14.78 -16.48
C TYR A 100 -1.48 -13.70 -17.18
N GLN A 101 -0.17 -13.88 -17.35
CA GLN A 101 0.66 -12.85 -17.97
C GLN A 101 0.49 -12.87 -19.48
N LYS A 102 0.23 -11.70 -20.06
CA LYS A 102 0.13 -11.51 -21.50
C LYS A 102 1.37 -10.81 -22.02
N GLU A 103 1.69 -11.04 -23.28
CA GLU A 103 2.71 -10.25 -23.97
C GLU A 103 2.25 -8.78 -24.06
N ALA A 104 3.20 -7.88 -23.86
CA ALA A 104 2.94 -6.46 -23.98
C ALA A 104 2.73 -6.08 -25.45
N SER A 105 1.70 -5.28 -25.72
CA SER A 105 1.54 -4.63 -27.03
C SER A 105 2.71 -3.67 -27.31
N PRO A 106 2.98 -3.35 -28.59
CA PRO A 106 3.94 -2.32 -28.97
C PRO A 106 3.66 -0.98 -28.28
N GLU A 107 2.39 -0.60 -28.16
CA GLU A 107 1.96 0.65 -27.53
C GLU A 107 2.27 0.67 -26.03
N GLN A 108 1.99 -0.42 -25.32
CA GLN A 108 2.31 -0.55 -23.89
C GLN A 108 3.83 -0.49 -23.66
N SER A 109 4.60 -1.13 -24.53
CA SER A 109 6.07 -1.14 -24.47
C SER A 109 6.66 0.24 -24.71
N ALA A 110 6.18 0.95 -25.74
CA ALA A 110 6.61 2.32 -26.03
C ALA A 110 6.25 3.29 -24.89
N ALA A 111 5.05 3.15 -24.30
CA ALA A 111 4.64 3.94 -23.14
C ALA A 111 5.56 3.68 -21.93
N PHE A 112 5.93 2.42 -21.70
CA PHE A 112 6.85 2.03 -20.62
C PHE A 112 8.24 2.62 -20.82
N GLU A 113 8.80 2.55 -22.02
CA GLU A 113 10.09 3.18 -22.30
C GLU A 113 10.06 4.69 -22.05
N LYS A 114 8.96 5.36 -22.41
CA LYS A 114 8.80 6.80 -22.19
C LYS A 114 8.67 7.15 -20.70
N SER A 115 7.92 6.36 -19.93
CA SER A 115 7.76 6.60 -18.49
C SER A 115 9.03 6.27 -17.71
N SER A 116 9.84 5.32 -18.18
CA SER A 116 11.08 4.87 -17.52
C SER A 116 12.28 5.82 -17.72
N ARG A 117 12.18 6.77 -18.65
CA ARG A 117 13.25 7.75 -18.99
C ARG A 117 13.08 9.10 -18.29
N LYS A 118 12.06 9.26 -17.46
CA LYS A 118 11.86 10.45 -16.60
C LYS A 118 12.49 10.22 -15.24
#